data_AF-A0A556QS53-F1
#
_entry.id   AF-A0A556QS53-F1
#
_cell.length_a   1.000
_cell.length_b   1.000
_cell.length_c   1.000
_cell.angle_alpha   90.00
_cell.angle_beta   90.00
_cell.angle_gamma   90.00
#
_symmetry.space_group_name_H-M   'P 1'
#
loop_
_entity.id
_entity.type
_entity.pdbx_description
1 polymer ?
#
loop_
_entity_poly.entity_id
_entity_poly.type
_entity_poly.pdbx_seq_one_letter_code
_entity_poly.pdbx_strand_id
1 'polypeptide(L)'
;MDIPLLMYLAPFCLLFEGWQLVIAERHIGLKQIEQGVDPRSRGPGELLSFAWGMGIVCYWVWMILMLIPKDGRAQVVCMLIVSLLGYSLRRNSGLKWILVILTVEGAIRIGMIVSLISGIWRSL
;
A
#
# COMPACT_ATOMS: atom_id res chain seq x y z
N MET A 1 -28.53 6.75 -0.39
CA MET A 1 -27.20 7.27 -0.01
C MET A 1 -26.36 7.24 -1.26
N ASP A 2 -25.92 8.39 -1.77
CA ASP A 2 -25.07 8.40 -2.95
C ASP A 2 -23.67 7.95 -2.55
N ILE A 3 -23.20 6.83 -3.10
CA ILE A 3 -21.86 6.31 -2.84
C ILE A 3 -20.86 7.25 -3.52
N PRO A 4 -19.89 7.84 -2.80
CA PRO A 4 -18.91 8.73 -3.39
C PRO A 4 -18.12 8.03 -4.50
N LEU A 5 -17.90 8.70 -5.64
CA LEU A 5 -17.17 8.12 -6.78
C LEU A 5 -15.80 7.55 -6.39
N LEU A 6 -15.13 8.18 -5.43
CA LEU A 6 -13.85 7.74 -4.85
C LEU A 6 -13.90 6.32 -4.28
N MET A 7 -15.04 5.88 -3.74
CA MET A 7 -15.20 4.55 -3.16
C MET A 7 -15.11 3.43 -4.21
N TYR A 8 -15.53 3.69 -5.45
CA TYR A 8 -15.43 2.72 -6.54
C TYR A 8 -13.99 2.46 -6.99
N LEU A 9 -13.02 3.30 -6.58
CA LEU A 9 -11.60 3.00 -6.80
C LEU A 9 -11.03 1.98 -5.80
N ALA A 10 -11.75 1.62 -4.73
CA ALA A 10 -11.24 0.71 -3.70
C ALA A 10 -10.78 -0.66 -4.23
N PRO A 11 -11.49 -1.34 -5.17
CA PRO A 11 -11.01 -2.59 -5.76
C PRO A 11 -9.70 -2.44 -6.55
N PHE A 12 -9.53 -1.32 -7.26
CA PHE A 12 -8.28 -1.03 -7.98
C PHE A 12 -7.12 -0.80 -7.00
N CYS A 13 -7.39 -0.10 -5.89
CA CYS A 13 -6.43 0.11 -4.82
C CYS A 13 -6.03 -1.22 -4.15
N LEU A 14 -6.96 -2.15 -3.97
CA LEU A 14 -6.68 -3.49 -3.45
C LEU A 14 -5.72 -4.27 -4.35
N LEU A 15 -5.96 -4.25 -5.67
CA LEU A 15 -5.08 -4.87 -6.64
C LEU A 15 -3.68 -4.23 -6.63
N PHE A 16 -3.63 -2.90 -6.52
CA PHE A 16 -2.37 -2.17 -6.41
C PHE A 16 -1.58 -2.55 -5.15
N GLU A 17 -2.23 -2.64 -3.98
CA GLU A 17 -1.59 -3.10 -2.74
C GLU A 17 -1.01 -4.53 -2.86
N GLY A 18 -1.79 -5.45 -3.45
CA GLY A 18 -1.30 -6.79 -3.73
C GLY A 18 -0.07 -6.78 -4.65
N TRP A 19 -0.11 -5.96 -5.69
CA TRP A 19 1.02 -5.75 -6.60
C TRP A 19 2.26 -5.16 -5.87
N GLN A 20 2.07 -4.20 -4.95
CA GLN A 20 3.16 -3.64 -4.15
C GLN A 20 3.85 -4.72 -3.31
N LEU A 21 3.08 -5.61 -2.67
CA LEU A 21 3.63 -6.72 -1.88
C LEU A 21 4.41 -7.71 -2.75
N VAL A 22 3.90 -8.05 -3.93
CA VAL A 22 4.59 -8.93 -4.88
C VAL A 22 5.92 -8.31 -5.35
N ILE A 23 5.92 -7.01 -5.66
CA ILE A 23 7.16 -6.30 -6.04
C ILE A 23 8.14 -6.22 -4.86
N ALA A 24 7.64 -5.95 -3.65
CA ALA A 24 8.46 -5.88 -2.45
C ALA A 24 9.16 -7.23 -2.17
N GLU A 25 8.44 -8.34 -2.26
CA GLU A 25 9.03 -9.68 -2.14
C GLU A 25 10.01 -9.96 -3.27
N ARG A 26 9.72 -9.51 -4.50
CA ARG A 26 10.62 -9.72 -5.64
C ARG A 26 11.93 -8.91 -5.56
N HIS A 27 11.99 -7.80 -4.84
CA HIS A 27 13.18 -6.92 -4.79
C HIS A 27 13.81 -6.75 -3.40
N ILE A 28 13.12 -7.17 -2.34
CA ILE A 28 13.59 -7.07 -0.94
C ILE A 28 13.32 -8.41 -0.20
N GLY A 29 12.83 -9.43 -0.91
CA GLY A 29 12.41 -10.70 -0.32
C GLY A 29 13.54 -11.48 0.34
N LEU A 30 13.15 -12.43 1.18
CA LEU A 30 14.07 -13.25 1.97
C LEU A 30 15.12 -13.95 1.11
N LYS A 31 14.73 -14.41 -0.08
CA LYS A 31 15.64 -15.10 -1.02
C LYS A 31 16.80 -14.23 -1.49
N GLN A 32 16.62 -12.91 -1.58
CA GLN A 32 17.69 -11.98 -1.99
C GLN A 32 18.62 -11.64 -0.83
N ILE A 33 18.05 -11.52 0.37
CA ILE A 33 18.80 -11.33 1.60
C ILE A 33 19.70 -12.56 1.86
N GLU A 34 19.19 -13.78 1.65
CA GLU A 34 19.96 -15.02 1.78
C GLU A 34 21.11 -15.12 0.77
N GLN A 35 20.93 -14.58 -0.43
CA GLN A 35 21.96 -14.57 -1.48
C GLN A 35 23.01 -13.46 -1.29
N GLY A 36 22.88 -12.62 -0.25
CA GLY A 36 23.79 -11.49 -0.01
C GLY A 36 23.77 -10.43 -1.11
N VAL A 37 22.76 -10.46 -1.98
CA VAL A 37 22.61 -9.49 -3.07
C VAL A 37 22.10 -8.19 -2.47
N ASP A 38 22.84 -7.09 -2.63
CA ASP A 38 22.35 -5.79 -2.21
C ASP A 38 21.12 -5.42 -3.08
N PRO A 39 19.90 -5.33 -2.49
CA PRO A 39 18.70 -5.00 -3.25
C PRO A 39 18.77 -3.61 -3.90
N ARG A 40 19.70 -2.75 -3.47
CA ARG A 40 19.94 -1.44 -4.08
C ARG A 40 20.69 -1.49 -5.40
N SER A 41 21.39 -2.59 -5.70
CA SER A 41 22.16 -2.72 -6.95
C SER A 41 21.33 -3.23 -8.12
N ARG A 42 20.10 -3.73 -7.88
CA ARG A 42 19.18 -4.22 -8.91
C ARG A 42 17.79 -3.62 -8.70
N GLY A 43 17.67 -2.33 -8.99
CA GLY A 43 16.39 -1.64 -9.03
C GLY A 43 15.49 -2.16 -10.17
N PRO A 44 14.17 -1.97 -10.06
CA PRO A 44 13.25 -2.27 -11.15
C PRO A 44 13.59 -1.43 -12.39
N GLY A 45 13.30 -1.96 -13.59
CA GLY A 45 13.52 -1.24 -14.85
C GLY A 45 12.83 0.14 -14.85
N GLU A 46 13.33 1.08 -15.64
CA GLU A 46 12.92 2.49 -15.62
C GLU A 46 11.40 2.68 -15.78
N LEU A 47 10.79 1.99 -16.74
CA LEU A 47 9.35 2.04 -16.97
C LEU A 47 8.55 1.55 -15.75
N LEU A 48 9.01 0.46 -15.12
CA LEU A 48 8.37 -0.10 -13.93
C LEU A 48 8.54 0.85 -12.74
N SER A 49 9.71 1.45 -12.57
CA SER A 49 9.98 2.46 -11.54
C SER A 49 9.06 3.68 -11.69
N PHE A 50 8.89 4.17 -12.92
CA PHE A 50 7.98 5.28 -13.22
C PHE A 50 6.51 4.92 -12.95
N ALA A 51 6.04 3.81 -13.51
CA ALA A 51 4.65 3.37 -13.34
C ALA A 51 4.33 3.09 -11.86
N TRP A 52 5.26 2.47 -11.14
CA TRP A 52 5.09 2.17 -9.73
C TRP A 52 5.10 3.44 -8.87
N GLY A 53 6.02 4.38 -9.13
CA GLY A 53 6.07 5.69 -8.47
C GLY A 53 4.79 6.50 -8.71
N MET A 54 4.31 6.54 -9.95
CA MET A 54 3.05 7.19 -10.29
C MET A 54 1.87 6.56 -9.55
N GLY A 55 1.80 5.23 -9.51
CA GLY A 55 0.77 4.49 -8.77
C GLY A 55 0.77 4.83 -7.28
N ILE A 56 1.94 4.94 -6.65
CA ILE A 56 2.07 5.35 -5.25
C ILE A 56 1.52 6.75 -5.04
N VAL A 57 1.87 7.71 -5.92
CA VAL A 57 1.36 9.09 -5.82
C VAL A 57 -0.15 9.14 -5.98
N CYS A 58 -0.70 8.48 -7.01
CA CYS A 58 -2.14 8.40 -7.22
C CYS A 58 -2.86 7.77 -6.02
N TYR A 59 -2.28 6.74 -5.41
CA TYR A 59 -2.83 6.09 -4.24
C TYR A 59 -2.84 6.99 -3.00
N TRP A 60 -1.77 7.76 -2.77
CA TRP A 60 -1.75 8.77 -1.71
C TRP A 60 -2.78 9.87 -1.92
N VAL A 61 -2.90 10.37 -3.16
CA VAL A 61 -3.93 11.35 -3.53
C VAL A 61 -5.33 10.78 -3.24
N TRP A 62 -5.59 9.54 -3.63
CA TRP A 62 -6.87 8.88 -3.34
C TRP A 62 -7.14 8.79 -1.83
N MET A 63 -6.16 8.39 -1.01
CA MET A 63 -6.31 8.35 0.45
C MET A 63 -6.63 9.74 1.03
N ILE A 64 -5.95 10.80 0.57
CA ILE A 64 -6.21 12.16 1.04
C ILE A 64 -7.63 12.61 0.64
N LEU A 65 -8.05 12.35 -0.60
CA LEU A 65 -9.37 12.73 -1.09
C LEU A 65 -10.50 11.96 -0.37
N MET A 66 -10.26 10.71 0.03
CA MET A 66 -11.21 9.93 0.83
C MET A 66 -11.42 10.46 2.26
N LEU A 67 -10.66 11.47 2.71
CA LEU A 67 -10.94 12.16 3.97
C LEU A 67 -12.13 13.15 3.88
N ILE A 68 -12.54 13.52 2.65
CA ILE A 68 -13.67 14.42 2.40
C ILE A 68 -15.01 13.74 2.71
N PRO A 69 -15.35 12.56 2.13
CA PRO A 69 -16.58 11.86 2.51
C PRO A 69 -16.53 11.37 3.96
N LYS A 70 -17.71 11.30 4.60
CA LYS A 70 -17.83 10.77 5.96
C LYS A 70 -17.68 9.25 5.99
N ASP A 71 -18.19 8.58 4.96
CA ASP A 71 -18.16 7.13 4.83
C ASP A 71 -16.73 6.67 4.53
N GLY A 72 -16.26 5.64 5.23
CA GLY A 72 -14.93 5.07 5.00
C GLY A 72 -13.74 5.87 5.55
N ARG A 73 -13.98 7.05 6.13
CA ARG A 73 -12.92 7.94 6.64
C ARG A 73 -12.05 7.27 7.70
N ALA A 74 -12.64 6.49 8.60
CA ALA A 74 -11.91 5.83 9.68
C ALA A 74 -10.88 4.83 9.15
N GLN A 75 -11.27 4.03 8.13
CA GLN A 75 -10.41 3.06 7.48
C GLN A 75 -9.21 3.76 6.82
N VAL A 76 -9.47 4.84 6.08
CA VAL A 76 -8.40 5.58 5.37
C VAL A 76 -7.48 6.33 6.33
N VAL A 77 -8.01 6.88 7.43
CA VAL A 77 -7.17 7.45 8.49
C VAL A 77 -6.24 6.39 9.07
N CYS A 78 -6.74 5.17 9.33
CA CYS A 78 -5.89 4.08 9.80
C CYS A 78 -4.79 3.73 8.77
N MET A 79 -5.13 3.66 7.49
CA MET A 79 -4.15 3.41 6.41
C MET A 79 -3.06 4.49 6.37
N LEU A 80 -3.43 5.77 6.48
CA LEU A 80 -2.48 6.88 6.52
C LEU A 80 -1.55 6.79 7.73
N ILE A 81 -2.09 6.53 8.93
CA ILE A 81 -1.31 6.37 10.15
C ILE A 81 -0.30 5.23 9.99
N VAL A 82 -0.77 4.07 9.51
CA VAL A 82 0.06 2.89 9.33
C VAL A 82 1.16 3.12 8.29
N SER A 83 0.89 3.85 7.20
CA SER A 83 1.92 4.22 6.23
C SER A 83 2.95 5.23 6.75
N LEU A 84 2.53 6.20 7.57
CA LEU A 84 3.47 7.14 8.22
C LEU A 84 4.36 6.43 9.24
N LEU A 85 3.78 5.57 10.08
CA LEU A 85 4.52 4.74 11.02
C LEU A 85 5.48 3.78 10.31
N GLY A 86 5.00 3.12 9.26
CA GLY A 86 5.81 2.23 8.44
C GLY A 86 7.01 2.95 7.81
N TYR A 87 6.80 4.17 7.29
CA TYR A 87 7.91 5.00 6.78
C TYR A 87 8.93 5.35 7.88
N SER A 88 8.47 5.76 9.06
CA SER A 88 9.35 6.09 10.19
C SER A 88 10.17 4.89 10.66
N LEU A 89 9.54 3.71 10.75
CA LEU A 89 10.20 2.49 11.19
C LEU A 89 11.22 1.98 10.17
N ARG A 90 10.90 2.05 8.87
CA ARG A 90 11.82 1.64 7.80
C ARG A 90 13.11 2.47 7.77
N ARG A 91 13.03 3.76 8.07
CA ARG A 91 14.19 4.67 8.04
C ARG A 91 15.31 4.25 8.98
N ASN A 92 14.99 3.61 10.11
CA ASN A 92 15.96 3.24 11.15
C ASN A 92 16.19 1.71 11.27
N SER A 93 15.72 0.93 10.30
CA SER A 93 15.72 -0.53 10.37
C SER A 93 16.65 -1.16 9.35
N GLY A 94 17.28 -2.29 9.71
CA GLY A 94 18.05 -3.11 8.77
C GLY A 94 17.16 -3.75 7.70
N LEU A 95 17.75 -4.13 6.55
CA LEU A 95 17.02 -4.68 5.38
C LEU A 95 16.05 -5.82 5.75
N LYS A 96 16.45 -6.73 6.67
CA LYS A 96 15.61 -7.83 7.15
C LYS A 96 14.29 -7.35 7.78
N TRP A 97 14.33 -6.27 8.55
CA TRP A 97 13.16 -5.73 9.24
C TRP A 97 12.25 -4.91 8.31
N ILE A 98 12.81 -4.34 7.24
CA ILE A 98 12.04 -3.59 6.23
C ILE A 98 10.98 -4.48 5.58
N LEU A 99 11.32 -5.73 5.24
CA LEU A 99 10.36 -6.66 4.64
C LEU A 99 9.20 -6.97 5.59
N VAL A 100 9.51 -7.26 6.87
CA VAL A 100 8.49 -7.52 7.89
C VAL A 100 7.56 -6.31 8.05
N ILE A 101 8.13 -5.11 8.13
CA ILE A 101 7.35 -3.86 8.25
C ILE A 101 6.45 -3.66 7.02
N LEU A 102 6.97 -3.87 5.81
CA LEU A 102 6.20 -3.73 4.56
C LEU A 102 5.04 -4.73 4.49
N THR A 103 5.26 -5.98 4.89
CA THR A 103 4.21 -7.01 4.90
C THR A 103 3.12 -6.70 5.92
N VAL A 104 3.48 -6.27 7.13
CA VAL A 104 2.50 -5.87 8.15
C VAL A 104 1.74 -4.62 7.71
N GLU A 105 2.42 -3.60 7.17
CA GLU A 105 1.78 -2.39 6.64
C GLU A 105 0.77 -2.76 5.54
N GLY A 106 1.20 -3.55 4.56
CA GLY A 106 0.35 -4.00 3.45
C GLY A 106 -0.83 -4.84 3.92
N ALA A 107 -0.65 -5.75 4.88
CA ALA A 107 -1.74 -6.55 5.43
C ALA A 107 -2.82 -5.68 6.10
N ILE A 108 -2.41 -4.67 6.87
CA ILE A 108 -3.36 -3.75 7.51
C ILE A 108 -4.09 -2.93 6.43
N ARG A 109 -3.38 -2.39 5.44
CA ARG A 109 -4.01 -1.62 4.35
C ARG A 109 -4.99 -2.45 3.54
N ILE A 110 -4.63 -3.69 3.19
CA ILE A 110 -5.53 -4.64 2.53
C ILE A 110 -6.78 -4.88 3.38
N GLY A 111 -6.63 -5.13 4.69
CA GLY A 111 -7.76 -5.32 5.59
C GLY A 111 -8.70 -4.10 5.63
N MET A 112 -8.14 -2.88 5.65
CA MET A 112 -8.91 -1.64 5.62
C MET A 112 -9.64 -1.43 4.29
N ILE A 113 -9.01 -1.74 3.15
CA ILE A 113 -9.65 -1.66 1.83
C ILE A 113 -10.76 -2.69 1.70
N VAL A 114 -10.55 -3.92 2.17
CA VAL A 114 -11.59 -4.96 2.19
C VAL A 114 -12.77 -4.55 3.06
N SER A 115 -12.51 -3.92 4.22
CA SER A 115 -13.55 -3.32 5.06
C SER A 115 -14.34 -2.23 4.32
N LEU A 116 -13.66 -1.35 3.57
CA LEU A 116 -14.31 -0.33 2.74
C LEU A 116 -15.21 -0.96 1.66
N ILE A 117 -14.70 -1.94 0.93
CA ILE A 117 -15.46 -2.65 -0.12
C ILE A 117 -16.68 -3.35 0.48
N SER A 118 -16.54 -3.97 1.65
CA SER A 118 -17.65 -4.61 2.36
C SER A 118 -18.73 -3.60 2.76
N GLY A 119 -18.34 -2.38 3.12
CA GLY A 119 -19.25 -1.28 3.40
C GLY A 119 -20.04 -0.84 2.17
N ILE A 120 -19.37 -0.70 1.02
CA ILE A 120 -19.99 -0.39 -0.27
C ILE A 120 -20.97 -1.50 -0.69
N TRP A 121 -20.57 -2.77 -0.55
CA TRP A 121 -21.42 -3.89 -0.91
C TRP A 121 -22.70 -3.96 -0.08
N ARG A 122 -22.62 -3.60 1.20
CA ARG A 122 -23.79 -3.57 2.10
C ARG A 122 -24.73 -2.40 1.84
N SER A 123 -24.26 -1.34 1.17
CA SER A 123 -25.06 -0.15 0.86
C SER A 123 -25.63 -0.14 -0.56
N LEU A 124 -25.28 -1.13 -1.38
CA LEU A 124 -25.87 -1.42 -2.69
C LEU A 124 -27.19 -2.18 -2.54
#